data_AF-A0A1U9JQZ8-F1
#
_entry.id   AF-A0A1U9JQZ8-F1
#
_cell.length_a   1.000
_cell.length_b   1.000
_cell.length_c   1.000
_cell.angle_alpha   90.00
_cell.angle_beta   90.00
_cell.angle_gamma   90.00
#
_symmetry.space_group_name_H-M   'P 1'
#
loop_
_entity.id
_entity.type
_entity.pdbx_description
1 polymer ?
#
loop_
_entity_poly.entity_id
_entity_poly.type
_entity_poly.pdbx_seq_one_letter_code
_entity_poly.pdbx_strand_id
1 'polypeptide(L)'
;MSFDLSPAGLAQLLASPALTLLTLAAGAARVGGELDADTLALMSSQVSAGVLEDFSPTDSWPLIRQGLMGEHPSGMLTVLRECGALARLWPELDALFGQGQASPDGENIDIGEHQCRVIDLLAAQHAPLPVRLAGLLYNLGKADSPPQHLPVHYQHIERGLPRIEAIVRRFGLSPDVQTLAVLTLRELERVHRAAPMRAASITALLERVDAFGQLARYQQLLLICRCDYHAYPGNAERAYPKALLLERARQACLSVVRCDGQQDDPMALHEARALAVATALRSSRWADAAE
;
A
#
# COMPACT_ATOMS: atom_id res chain seq x y z
N MET A 1 1.27 11.76 21.31
CA MET A 1 1.29 13.01 20.53
C MET A 1 2.00 14.07 21.35
N SER A 2 3.04 14.73 20.81
CA SER A 2 3.63 15.92 21.44
C SER A 2 3.63 17.01 20.39
N PHE A 3 2.66 17.93 20.47
CA PHE A 3 2.69 19.14 19.67
C PHE A 3 3.81 20.05 20.19
N ASP A 4 4.48 20.78 19.29
CA ASP A 4 5.36 21.87 19.74
C ASP A 4 4.48 23.02 20.23
N LEU A 5 4.18 22.98 21.54
CA LEU A 5 3.44 24.03 22.24
C LEU A 5 4.36 25.17 22.69
N SER A 6 5.58 25.26 22.14
CA SER A 6 6.42 26.43 22.34
C SER A 6 5.70 27.70 21.84
N PRO A 7 6.05 28.89 22.36
CA PRO A 7 5.51 30.14 21.87
C PRO A 7 5.66 30.32 20.35
N ALA A 8 6.73 29.77 19.76
CA ALA A 8 6.97 29.79 18.32
C ALA A 8 6.02 28.85 17.56
N GLY A 9 5.85 27.61 18.03
CA GLY A 9 4.92 26.64 17.43
C GLY A 9 3.45 27.10 17.52
N LEU A 10 3.05 27.67 18.66
CA LEU A 10 1.73 28.26 18.85
C LEU A 10 1.52 29.49 17.96
N ALA A 11 2.50 30.39 17.85
CA ALA A 11 2.40 31.55 16.97
C ALA A 11 2.26 31.14 15.49
N GLN A 12 2.95 30.07 15.07
CA GLN A 12 2.88 29.58 13.70
C GLN A 12 1.53 28.92 13.37
N LEU A 13 0.95 28.16 14.30
CA LEU A 13 -0.39 27.59 14.15
C LEU A 13 -1.46 28.69 14.06
N LEU A 14 -1.38 29.70 14.93
CA LEU A 14 -2.30 30.84 14.92
C LEU A 14 -2.14 31.73 13.68
N ALA A 15 -0.95 31.73 13.06
CA ALA A 15 -0.65 32.53 11.87
C ALA A 15 -0.99 31.83 10.54
N SER A 16 -1.12 30.50 10.51
CA SER A 16 -1.37 29.73 9.29
C SER A 16 -2.58 28.80 9.47
N PRO A 17 -3.74 29.16 8.90
CA PRO A 17 -4.91 28.28 8.99
C PRO A 17 -4.70 26.95 8.24
N ALA A 18 -3.87 26.93 7.18
CA ALA A 18 -3.48 25.69 6.50
C ALA A 18 -2.72 24.72 7.41
N LEU A 19 -1.77 25.23 8.22
CA LEU A 19 -1.05 24.41 9.19
C LEU A 19 -1.98 23.91 10.29
N THR A 20 -2.88 24.75 10.79
CA THR A 20 -3.88 24.34 11.79
C THR A 20 -4.75 23.22 11.25
N LEU A 21 -5.26 23.36 10.02
CA LEU A 21 -6.08 22.35 9.35
C LEU A 21 -5.35 21.00 9.26
N LEU A 22 -4.11 21.00 8.75
CA LEU A 22 -3.31 19.78 8.63
C LEU A 22 -2.92 19.18 9.98
N THR A 23 -2.74 20.03 11.00
CA THR A 23 -2.45 19.58 12.37
C THR A 23 -3.65 18.87 12.99
N LEU A 24 -4.86 19.41 12.79
CA LEU A 24 -6.11 18.76 13.21
C LEU A 24 -6.29 17.43 12.48
N ALA A 25 -6.09 17.41 11.16
CA ALA A 25 -6.18 16.18 10.37
C ALA A 25 -5.16 15.13 10.83
N ALA A 26 -3.89 15.50 11.04
CA ALA A 26 -2.89 14.59 11.59
C ALA A 26 -3.24 14.12 13.02
N GLY A 27 -3.87 14.99 13.82
CA GLY A 27 -4.43 14.70 15.14
C GLY A 27 -5.57 13.69 15.13
N ALA A 28 -6.25 13.51 13.99
CA ALA A 28 -7.30 12.51 13.81
C ALA A 28 -6.76 11.10 13.55
N ALA A 29 -5.45 10.93 13.32
CA ALA A 29 -4.81 9.64 13.06
C ALA A 29 -4.61 8.76 14.32
N ARG A 30 -5.51 8.87 15.31
CA ARG A 30 -5.51 8.10 16.55
C ARG A 30 -6.88 7.46 16.73
N VAL A 31 -6.94 6.40 17.54
CA VAL A 31 -8.22 5.80 17.92
C VAL A 31 -9.07 6.84 18.66
N GLY A 32 -10.32 7.03 18.22
CA GLY A 32 -11.22 8.07 18.76
C GLY A 32 -10.79 9.50 18.45
N GLY A 33 -9.99 9.72 17.40
CA GLY A 33 -9.52 11.03 16.96
C GLY A 33 -10.51 11.82 16.10
N GLU A 34 -11.77 11.39 16.03
CA GLU A 34 -12.82 12.01 15.23
C GLU A 34 -13.02 13.49 15.62
N LEU A 35 -13.27 14.33 14.61
CA LEU A 35 -13.58 15.73 14.80
C LEU A 35 -15.09 15.93 14.81
N ASP A 36 -15.58 16.87 15.61
CA ASP A 36 -16.98 17.24 15.58
C ASP A 36 -17.37 17.95 14.26
N ALA A 37 -18.69 17.94 13.98
CA ALA A 37 -19.23 18.48 12.74
C ALA A 37 -18.95 19.98 12.55
N ASP A 38 -18.91 20.76 13.63
CA ASP A 38 -18.66 22.20 13.57
C ASP A 38 -17.20 22.47 13.16
N THR A 39 -16.27 21.71 13.72
CA THR A 39 -14.84 21.75 13.36
C THR A 39 -14.62 21.36 11.90
N LEU A 40 -15.26 20.28 11.42
CA LEU A 40 -15.18 19.86 10.02
C LEU A 40 -15.79 20.89 9.06
N ALA A 41 -16.93 21.49 9.43
CA ALA A 41 -17.56 22.55 8.64
C ALA A 41 -16.65 23.78 8.53
N LEU A 42 -16.00 24.17 9.62
CA LEU A 42 -15.02 25.26 9.61
C LEU A 42 -13.85 24.93 8.69
N MET A 43 -13.24 23.74 8.81
CA MET A 43 -12.16 23.28 7.93
C MET A 43 -12.58 23.31 6.46
N SER A 44 -13.78 22.83 6.14
CA SER A 44 -14.33 22.81 4.77
C SER A 44 -14.48 24.22 4.20
N SER A 45 -14.95 25.17 5.01
CA SER A 45 -15.08 26.58 4.59
C SER A 45 -13.72 27.23 4.30
N GLN A 46 -12.69 26.90 5.09
CA GLN A 46 -11.32 27.39 4.86
C GLN A 46 -10.71 26.82 3.58
N VAL A 47 -10.90 25.52 3.32
CA VAL A 47 -10.46 24.89 2.07
C VAL A 47 -11.16 25.53 0.87
N SER A 48 -12.47 25.77 0.98
CA SER A 48 -13.27 26.43 -0.06
C SER A 48 -12.83 27.89 -0.29
N ALA A 49 -12.35 28.56 0.75
CA ALA A 49 -11.77 29.91 0.67
C ALA A 49 -10.33 29.95 0.12
N GLY A 50 -9.78 28.82 -0.32
CA GLY A 50 -8.48 28.76 -1.00
C GLY A 50 -7.28 28.68 -0.05
N VAL A 51 -7.47 28.30 1.23
CA VAL A 51 -6.37 28.32 2.21
C VAL A 51 -5.19 27.41 1.89
N LEU A 52 -5.38 26.46 0.99
CA LEU A 52 -4.35 25.52 0.52
C LEU A 52 -3.74 25.89 -0.84
N GLU A 53 -4.18 26.96 -1.50
CA GLU A 53 -3.76 27.28 -2.88
C GLU A 53 -2.27 27.61 -2.98
N ASP A 54 -1.73 28.33 -2.00
CA ASP A 54 -0.30 28.68 -1.92
C ASP A 54 0.47 27.76 -0.96
N PHE A 55 -0.16 26.70 -0.43
CA PHE A 55 0.47 25.87 0.58
C PHE A 55 1.39 24.83 -0.05
N SER A 56 2.69 24.97 0.23
CA SER A 56 3.72 24.14 -0.40
C SER A 56 3.59 22.66 -0.01
N PRO A 57 3.72 21.72 -0.97
CA PRO A 57 3.80 20.29 -0.66
C PRO A 57 4.88 19.95 0.38
N THR A 58 6.02 20.64 0.34
CA THR A 58 7.12 20.47 1.30
C THR A 58 6.70 20.80 2.73
N ASP A 59 5.87 21.83 2.91
CA ASP A 59 5.39 22.26 4.23
C ASP A 59 4.26 21.37 4.73
N SER A 60 3.47 20.78 3.82
CA SER A 60 2.42 19.82 4.16
C SER A 60 2.96 18.45 4.57
N TRP A 61 4.10 18.05 4.01
CA TRP A 61 4.61 16.70 4.15
C TRP A 61 4.88 16.26 5.59
N PRO A 62 5.49 17.07 6.48
CA PRO A 62 5.71 16.68 7.88
C PRO A 62 4.43 16.28 8.61
N LEU A 63 3.34 17.01 8.40
CA LEU A 63 2.04 16.75 9.02
C LEU A 63 1.34 15.54 8.39
N ILE A 64 1.38 15.42 7.07
CA ILE A 64 0.88 14.23 6.36
C ILE A 64 1.63 12.98 6.86
N ARG A 65 2.97 13.02 6.90
CA ARG A 65 3.80 11.94 7.42
C ARG A 65 3.45 11.60 8.86
N GLN A 66 3.22 12.60 9.70
CA GLN A 66 2.82 12.38 11.10
C GLN A 66 1.50 11.58 11.16
N GLY A 67 0.48 11.98 10.41
CA GLY A 67 -0.79 11.25 10.39
C GLY A 67 -0.66 9.85 9.77
N LEU A 68 0.10 9.69 8.68
CA LEU A 68 0.37 8.37 8.08
C LEU A 68 1.10 7.41 9.04
N MET A 69 1.90 7.96 9.96
CA MET A 69 2.62 7.22 11.00
C MET A 69 1.83 7.07 12.31
N GLY A 70 0.61 7.60 12.37
CA GLY A 70 -0.29 7.44 13.52
C GLY A 70 -0.76 5.99 13.75
N GLU A 71 -1.54 5.80 14.80
CA GLU A 71 -2.13 4.51 15.17
C GLU A 71 -3.29 4.12 14.24
N HIS A 72 -4.05 5.12 13.77
CA HIS A 72 -5.21 4.94 12.89
C HIS A 72 -5.17 5.94 11.72
N PRO A 73 -4.22 5.79 10.78
CA PRO A 73 -3.95 6.76 9.72
C PRO A 73 -5.14 7.07 8.81
N SER A 74 -6.11 6.17 8.66
CA SER A 74 -7.34 6.44 7.89
C SER A 74 -8.16 7.60 8.46
N GLY A 75 -8.07 7.88 9.77
CA GLY A 75 -8.73 9.02 10.39
C GLY A 75 -8.29 10.35 9.79
N MET A 76 -6.98 10.52 9.55
CA MET A 76 -6.47 11.70 8.84
C MET A 76 -7.00 11.76 7.40
N LEU A 77 -6.98 10.64 6.67
CA LEU A 77 -7.45 10.61 5.28
C LEU A 77 -8.94 10.96 5.17
N THR A 78 -9.74 10.47 6.11
CA THR A 78 -11.18 10.75 6.22
C THR A 78 -11.41 12.24 6.46
N VAL A 79 -10.76 12.81 7.48
CA VAL A 79 -10.87 14.25 7.79
C VAL A 79 -10.43 15.11 6.60
N LEU A 80 -9.30 14.80 5.95
CA LEU A 80 -8.84 15.53 4.77
C LEU A 80 -9.83 15.45 3.62
N ARG A 81 -10.46 14.29 3.41
CA ARG A 81 -11.45 14.11 2.35
C ARG A 81 -12.74 14.87 2.64
N GLU A 82 -13.27 14.74 3.86
CA GLU A 82 -14.51 15.40 4.28
C GLU A 82 -14.42 16.92 4.20
N CYS A 83 -13.27 17.50 4.56
CA CYS A 83 -13.06 18.94 4.39
C CYS A 83 -12.61 19.36 2.98
N GLY A 84 -12.47 18.43 2.04
CA GLY A 84 -12.04 18.70 0.65
C GLY A 84 -10.54 18.96 0.48
N ALA A 85 -9.75 18.92 1.55
CA ALA A 85 -8.29 19.11 1.49
C ALA A 85 -7.59 17.97 0.74
N LEU A 86 -8.11 16.74 0.80
CA LEU A 86 -7.50 15.59 0.13
C LEU A 86 -7.42 15.78 -1.39
N ALA A 87 -8.50 16.28 -2.01
CA ALA A 87 -8.52 16.57 -3.44
C ALA A 87 -7.49 17.63 -3.87
N ARG A 88 -7.09 18.54 -2.95
CA ARG A 88 -6.08 19.57 -3.22
C ARG A 88 -4.65 19.04 -3.03
N LEU A 89 -4.42 18.29 -1.96
CA LEU A 89 -3.08 17.82 -1.56
C LEU A 89 -2.68 16.54 -2.32
N TRP A 90 -3.64 15.61 -2.46
CA TRP A 90 -3.46 14.27 -2.98
C TRP A 90 -4.59 13.84 -3.92
N PRO A 91 -4.82 14.57 -5.03
CA PRO A 91 -5.91 14.29 -5.97
C PRO A 91 -5.91 12.85 -6.50
N GLU A 92 -4.74 12.23 -6.65
CA GLU A 92 -4.63 10.85 -7.11
C GLU A 92 -5.24 9.84 -6.13
N LEU A 93 -5.17 10.12 -4.82
CA LEU A 93 -5.74 9.30 -3.77
C LEU A 93 -7.24 9.59 -3.60
N ASP A 94 -7.63 10.86 -3.64
CA ASP A 94 -9.04 11.29 -3.59
C ASP A 94 -9.87 10.62 -4.70
N ALA A 95 -9.30 10.52 -5.90
CA ALA A 95 -9.95 9.91 -7.06
C ALA A 95 -10.19 8.39 -6.93
N LEU A 96 -9.62 7.71 -5.92
CA LEU A 96 -9.94 6.30 -5.64
C LEU A 96 -11.28 6.13 -4.94
N PHE A 97 -11.72 7.13 -4.19
CA PHE A 97 -13.00 7.05 -3.51
C PHE A 97 -14.15 7.17 -4.51
N GLY A 98 -15.20 6.38 -4.30
CA GLY A 98 -16.32 6.17 -5.21
C GLY A 98 -16.05 5.15 -6.31
N GLN A 99 -14.80 4.68 -6.47
CA GLN A 99 -14.46 3.70 -7.49
C GLN A 99 -14.68 2.28 -6.96
N GLY A 100 -15.45 1.49 -7.70
CA GLY A 100 -15.75 0.10 -7.35
C GLY A 100 -14.65 -0.87 -7.77
N GLN A 101 -14.40 -1.88 -6.95
CA GLN A 101 -13.62 -3.07 -7.31
C GLN A 101 -14.33 -4.32 -6.78
N ALA A 102 -14.30 -5.40 -7.56
CA ALA A 102 -14.80 -6.70 -7.10
C ALA A 102 -13.87 -7.32 -6.05
N SER A 103 -14.45 -7.73 -4.92
CA SER A 103 -13.80 -8.59 -3.94
C SER A 103 -13.62 -10.00 -4.50
N PRO A 104 -12.75 -10.84 -3.89
CA PRO A 104 -12.63 -12.25 -4.25
C PRO A 104 -13.97 -13.02 -4.19
N ASP A 105 -14.88 -12.60 -3.30
CA ASP A 105 -16.20 -13.21 -3.08
C ASP A 105 -17.29 -12.57 -3.98
N GLY A 106 -16.92 -11.62 -4.84
CA GLY A 106 -17.80 -10.99 -5.84
C GLY A 106 -18.55 -9.73 -5.36
N GLU A 107 -18.31 -9.29 -4.13
CA GLU A 107 -18.88 -8.04 -3.59
C GLU A 107 -18.17 -6.83 -4.18
N ASN A 108 -18.90 -5.78 -4.55
CA ASN A 108 -18.29 -4.54 -4.99
C ASN A 108 -17.92 -3.69 -3.78
N ILE A 109 -16.64 -3.34 -3.65
CA ILE A 109 -16.12 -2.48 -2.59
C ILE A 109 -15.62 -1.15 -3.15
N ASP A 110 -15.63 -0.12 -2.31
CA ASP A 110 -14.99 1.16 -2.61
C ASP A 110 -13.46 1.04 -2.45
N ILE A 111 -12.71 1.41 -3.49
CA ILE A 111 -11.24 1.31 -3.50
C ILE A 111 -10.61 2.30 -2.51
N GLY A 112 -11.15 3.51 -2.36
CA GLY A 112 -10.63 4.49 -1.41
C GLY A 112 -10.80 4.03 0.04
N GLU A 113 -11.99 3.51 0.40
CA GLU A 113 -12.23 2.90 1.70
C GLU A 113 -11.37 1.65 1.93
N HIS A 114 -11.14 0.87 0.88
CA HIS A 114 -10.22 -0.27 0.94
C HIS A 114 -8.79 0.17 1.27
N GLN A 115 -8.30 1.23 0.63
CA GLN A 115 -6.98 1.78 0.93
C GLN A 115 -6.88 2.30 2.36
N CYS A 116 -7.95 2.89 2.91
CA CYS A 116 -8.04 3.24 4.33
C CYS A 116 -7.87 2.01 5.24
N ARG A 117 -8.60 0.92 4.99
CA ARG A 117 -8.47 -0.32 5.76
C ARG A 117 -7.06 -0.92 5.65
N VAL A 118 -6.46 -0.92 4.47
CA VAL A 118 -5.10 -1.42 4.25
C VAL A 118 -4.07 -0.64 5.07
N ILE A 119 -4.13 0.70 5.06
CA ILE A 119 -3.13 1.50 5.78
C ILE A 119 -3.26 1.36 7.31
N ASP A 120 -4.47 1.18 7.85
CA ASP A 120 -4.68 0.92 9.28
C ASP A 120 -4.15 -0.45 9.68
N LEU A 121 -4.37 -1.49 8.86
CA LEU A 121 -3.80 -2.82 9.08
C LEU A 121 -2.27 -2.78 9.06
N LEU A 122 -1.66 -2.01 8.14
CA LEU A 122 -0.22 -1.80 8.11
C LEU A 122 0.27 -1.02 9.36
N ALA A 123 -0.53 -0.07 9.86
CA ALA A 123 -0.23 0.63 11.09
C ALA A 123 -0.23 -0.29 12.31
N ALA A 124 -1.22 -1.18 12.43
CA ALA A 124 -1.31 -2.18 13.48
C ALA A 124 -0.12 -3.18 13.45
N GLN A 125 0.45 -3.41 12.27
CA GLN A 125 1.68 -4.22 12.10
C GLN A 125 2.96 -3.42 12.34
N HIS A 126 2.86 -2.16 12.81
CA HIS A 126 3.98 -1.25 13.03
C HIS A 126 4.86 -1.07 11.78
N ALA A 127 4.25 -1.15 10.60
CA ALA A 127 4.98 -1.08 9.34
C ALA A 127 5.66 0.30 9.18
N PRO A 128 6.89 0.36 8.64
CA PRO A 128 7.58 1.62 8.42
C PRO A 128 6.95 2.41 7.27
N LEU A 129 7.23 3.70 7.20
CA LEU A 129 6.63 4.63 6.25
C LEU A 129 6.66 4.15 4.78
N PRO A 130 7.76 3.59 4.22
CA PRO A 130 7.75 3.10 2.85
C PRO A 130 6.71 1.99 2.59
N VAL A 131 6.46 1.14 3.58
CA VAL A 131 5.49 0.05 3.47
C VAL A 131 4.06 0.60 3.56
N ARG A 132 3.79 1.53 4.48
CA ARG A 132 2.48 2.20 4.59
C ARG A 132 2.13 2.95 3.31
N LEU A 133 3.09 3.69 2.76
CA LEU A 133 2.91 4.39 1.48
C LEU A 133 2.74 3.41 0.32
N ALA A 134 3.55 2.36 0.20
CA ALA A 134 3.35 1.37 -0.85
C ALA A 134 1.96 0.71 -0.79
N GLY A 135 1.46 0.41 0.41
CA GLY A 135 0.09 -0.05 0.63
C GLY A 135 -0.99 0.98 0.26
N LEU A 136 -0.72 2.27 0.42
CA LEU A 136 -1.66 3.33 0.05
C LEU A 136 -1.67 3.65 -1.46
N LEU A 137 -0.57 3.40 -2.17
CA LEU A 137 -0.37 3.89 -3.54
C LEU A 137 -0.58 2.83 -4.63
N TYR A 138 -0.67 1.53 -4.30
CA TYR A 138 -0.68 0.49 -5.34
C TYR A 138 -1.97 0.44 -6.18
N ASN A 139 -3.09 1.02 -5.73
CA ASN A 139 -4.35 1.05 -6.49
C ASN A 139 -4.53 2.32 -7.33
N LEU A 140 -3.60 3.28 -7.31
CA LEU A 140 -3.79 4.60 -7.94
C LEU A 140 -4.20 4.55 -9.41
N GLY A 141 -3.76 3.55 -10.17
CA GLY A 141 -4.13 3.39 -11.58
C GLY A 141 -5.59 2.95 -11.84
N LYS A 142 -6.35 2.64 -10.77
CA LYS A 142 -7.74 2.23 -10.86
C LYS A 142 -8.72 3.43 -10.81
N ALA A 143 -8.26 4.58 -10.32
CA ALA A 143 -9.04 5.80 -10.05
C ALA A 143 -9.95 6.30 -11.20
N ASP A 144 -9.54 6.07 -12.45
CA ASP A 144 -10.19 6.58 -13.66
C ASP A 144 -10.33 5.47 -14.71
N SER A 145 -10.56 4.24 -14.26
CA SER A 145 -10.69 3.11 -15.16
C SER A 145 -11.89 3.32 -16.09
N PRO A 146 -11.71 3.24 -17.43
CA PRO A 146 -12.82 3.34 -18.36
C PRO A 146 -13.91 2.30 -18.03
N PRO A 147 -15.21 2.63 -18.18
CA PRO A 147 -16.30 1.70 -17.84
C PRO A 147 -16.16 0.33 -18.50
N GLN A 148 -15.68 0.26 -19.74
CA GLN A 148 -15.44 -0.98 -20.47
C GLN A 148 -14.33 -1.88 -19.89
N HIS A 149 -13.53 -1.37 -18.96
CA HIS A 149 -12.46 -2.10 -18.29
C HIS A 149 -12.85 -2.53 -16.87
N LEU A 150 -14.03 -2.13 -16.38
CA LEU A 150 -14.53 -2.55 -15.07
C LEU A 150 -15.08 -3.98 -15.13
N PRO A 151 -14.98 -4.75 -14.03
CA PRO A 151 -14.33 -4.44 -12.76
C PRO A 151 -12.83 -4.84 -12.72
N VAL A 152 -12.25 -5.22 -13.86
CA VAL A 152 -10.87 -5.75 -13.93
C VAL A 152 -9.81 -4.64 -13.86
N HIS A 153 -10.19 -3.40 -14.19
CA HIS A 153 -9.30 -2.25 -14.30
C HIS A 153 -8.10 -2.53 -15.22
N TYR A 154 -8.38 -2.99 -16.44
CA TYR A 154 -7.35 -3.24 -17.45
C TYR A 154 -6.38 -2.04 -17.59
N GLN A 155 -5.08 -2.32 -17.67
CA GLN A 155 -3.98 -1.35 -17.71
C GLN A 155 -3.84 -0.42 -16.49
N HIS A 156 -4.35 -0.81 -15.32
CA HIS A 156 -4.15 0.00 -14.10
C HIS A 156 -2.68 0.11 -13.70
N ILE A 157 -1.82 -0.85 -14.06
CA ILE A 157 -0.39 -0.77 -13.78
C ILE A 157 0.23 0.40 -14.55
N GLU A 158 -0.04 0.50 -15.85
CA GLU A 158 0.47 1.56 -16.73
C GLU A 158 -0.02 2.94 -16.29
N ARG A 159 -1.29 3.06 -15.85
CA ARG A 159 -1.83 4.31 -15.30
C ARG A 159 -1.29 4.64 -13.91
N GLY A 160 -1.00 3.64 -13.09
CA GLY A 160 -0.53 3.82 -11.72
C GLY A 160 0.92 4.31 -11.62
N LEU A 161 1.79 3.85 -12.52
CA LEU A 161 3.22 4.21 -12.53
C LEU A 161 3.49 5.74 -12.52
N PRO A 162 2.96 6.55 -13.46
CA PRO A 162 3.21 7.99 -13.46
C PRO A 162 2.60 8.70 -12.26
N ARG A 163 1.53 8.15 -11.65
CA ARG A 163 0.91 8.71 -10.43
C ARG A 163 1.80 8.52 -9.21
N ILE A 164 2.35 7.32 -9.04
CA ILE A 164 3.33 7.04 -7.98
C ILE A 164 4.53 7.96 -8.12
N GLU A 165 5.08 8.11 -9.33
CA GLU A 165 6.22 8.99 -9.60
C GLU A 165 5.89 10.47 -9.31
N ALA A 166 4.71 10.94 -9.72
CA ALA A 166 4.27 12.30 -9.43
C ALA A 166 4.21 12.58 -7.92
N ILE A 167 3.68 11.65 -7.13
CA ILE A 167 3.58 11.77 -5.67
C ILE A 167 4.96 11.77 -5.01
N VAL A 168 5.84 10.83 -5.41
CA VAL A 168 7.20 10.73 -4.89
C VAL A 168 7.96 12.03 -5.14
N ARG A 169 7.85 12.58 -6.35
CA ARG A 169 8.47 13.87 -6.69
C ARG A 169 7.83 15.05 -5.96
N ARG A 170 6.50 15.10 -5.86
CA ARG A 170 5.74 16.18 -5.21
C ARG A 170 6.17 16.37 -3.75
N PHE A 171 6.35 15.29 -3.01
CA PHE A 171 6.69 15.33 -1.58
C PHE A 171 8.16 15.04 -1.27
N GLY A 172 9.02 14.88 -2.30
CA GLY A 172 10.44 14.57 -2.10
C GLY A 172 10.67 13.26 -1.33
N LEU A 173 9.89 12.22 -1.62
CA LEU A 173 9.93 10.95 -0.91
C LEU A 173 11.20 10.16 -1.22
N SER A 174 11.61 9.26 -0.30
CA SER A 174 12.81 8.46 -0.51
C SER A 174 12.65 7.48 -1.69
N PRO A 175 13.75 7.11 -2.37
CA PRO A 175 13.71 6.11 -3.45
C PRO A 175 13.12 4.75 -3.04
N ASP A 176 13.23 4.39 -1.76
CA ASP A 176 12.66 3.16 -1.21
C ASP A 176 11.13 3.13 -1.31
N VAL A 177 10.47 4.28 -1.09
CA VAL A 177 9.02 4.42 -1.25
C VAL A 177 8.63 4.10 -2.69
N GLN A 178 9.29 4.73 -3.66
CA GLN A 178 9.00 4.52 -5.08
C GLN A 178 9.23 3.07 -5.48
N THR A 179 10.38 2.51 -5.08
CA THR A 179 10.76 1.13 -5.40
C THR A 179 9.72 0.13 -4.88
N LEU A 180 9.31 0.26 -3.62
CA LEU A 180 8.35 -0.67 -3.02
C LEU A 180 6.93 -0.44 -3.54
N ALA A 181 6.50 0.80 -3.78
CA ALA A 181 5.18 1.10 -4.34
C ALA A 181 5.05 0.55 -5.77
N VAL A 182 6.07 0.73 -6.61
CA VAL A 182 6.10 0.19 -7.98
C VAL A 182 6.13 -1.34 -7.98
N LEU A 183 6.92 -1.95 -7.08
CA LEU A 183 6.94 -3.40 -6.91
C LEU A 183 5.55 -3.92 -6.52
N THR A 184 4.90 -3.28 -5.55
CA THR A 184 3.57 -3.66 -5.05
C THR A 184 2.52 -3.55 -6.16
N LEU A 185 2.47 -2.41 -6.87
CA LEU A 185 1.56 -2.20 -8.02
C LEU A 185 1.68 -3.31 -9.06
N ARG A 186 2.89 -3.78 -9.37
CA ARG A 186 3.14 -4.78 -10.42
C ARG A 186 2.84 -6.20 -10.00
N GLU A 187 3.05 -6.53 -8.73
CA GLU A 187 3.18 -7.91 -8.29
C GLU A 187 2.11 -8.35 -7.29
N LEU A 188 1.42 -7.43 -6.61
CA LEU A 188 0.43 -7.77 -5.58
C LEU A 188 -0.63 -8.74 -6.10
N GLU A 189 -1.27 -8.45 -7.25
CA GLU A 189 -2.26 -9.36 -7.83
C GLU A 189 -1.67 -10.73 -8.24
N ARG A 190 -0.40 -10.76 -8.66
CA ARG A 190 0.29 -12.02 -9.00
C ARG A 190 0.57 -12.84 -7.75
N VAL A 191 0.94 -12.21 -6.64
CA VAL A 191 1.07 -12.84 -5.32
C VAL A 191 -0.27 -13.41 -4.87
N HIS A 192 -1.37 -12.67 -5.04
CA HIS A 192 -2.71 -13.20 -4.74
C HIS A 192 -3.09 -14.39 -5.64
N ARG A 193 -2.53 -14.52 -6.83
CA ARG A 193 -2.75 -15.66 -7.73
C ARG A 193 -1.71 -16.77 -7.59
N ALA A 194 -0.88 -16.77 -6.53
CA ALA A 194 0.21 -17.73 -6.37
C ALA A 194 -0.22 -19.19 -6.22
N ALA A 195 -1.35 -19.47 -5.54
CA ALA A 195 -1.79 -20.84 -5.26
C ALA A 195 -1.99 -21.72 -6.52
N PRO A 196 -2.68 -21.27 -7.59
CA PRO A 196 -2.82 -22.06 -8.82
C PRO A 196 -1.58 -22.05 -9.73
N MET A 197 -0.51 -21.29 -9.41
CA MET A 197 0.66 -21.19 -10.28
C MET A 197 1.44 -22.50 -10.38
N ARG A 198 2.03 -22.74 -11.55
CA ARG A 198 3.02 -23.82 -11.73
C ARG A 198 4.32 -23.45 -11.02
N ALA A 199 5.10 -24.45 -10.62
CA ALA A 199 6.36 -24.24 -9.91
C ALA A 199 7.32 -23.29 -10.65
N ALA A 200 7.50 -23.44 -11.97
CA ALA A 200 8.31 -22.52 -12.78
C ALA A 200 7.80 -21.07 -12.72
N SER A 201 6.48 -20.87 -12.69
CA SER A 201 5.89 -19.52 -12.56
C SER A 201 6.11 -18.94 -11.16
N ILE A 202 6.04 -19.76 -10.10
CA ILE A 202 6.38 -19.35 -8.74
C ILE A 202 7.85 -18.97 -8.64
N THR A 203 8.75 -19.78 -9.21
CA THR A 203 10.18 -19.47 -9.30
C THR A 203 10.42 -18.15 -10.03
N ALA A 204 9.79 -17.95 -11.18
CA ALA A 204 9.91 -16.70 -11.95
C ALA A 204 9.38 -15.48 -11.17
N LEU A 205 8.33 -15.65 -10.34
CA LEU A 205 7.86 -14.60 -9.45
C LEU A 205 8.92 -14.28 -8.38
N LEU A 206 9.46 -15.30 -7.69
CA LEU A 206 10.47 -15.12 -6.65
C LEU A 206 11.74 -14.44 -7.18
N GLU A 207 12.16 -14.77 -8.41
CA GLU A 207 13.29 -14.13 -9.07
C GLU A 207 12.96 -12.68 -9.45
N ARG A 208 11.78 -12.42 -10.02
CA ARG A 208 11.36 -11.07 -10.43
C ARG A 208 11.22 -10.09 -9.26
N VAL A 209 10.76 -10.57 -8.10
CA VAL A 209 10.68 -9.75 -6.87
C VAL A 209 12.00 -9.71 -6.10
N ASP A 210 13.03 -10.39 -6.59
CA ASP A 210 14.33 -10.54 -5.94
C ASP A 210 14.22 -11.04 -4.48
N ALA A 211 13.46 -12.12 -4.30
CA ALA A 211 13.22 -12.73 -2.99
C ALA A 211 14.51 -13.31 -2.34
N PHE A 212 15.59 -13.45 -3.11
CA PHE A 212 16.84 -14.04 -2.67
C PHE A 212 17.86 -12.97 -2.28
N GLY A 213 18.04 -11.92 -3.09
CA GLY A 213 18.98 -10.84 -2.82
C GLY A 213 18.40 -9.77 -1.90
N GLN A 214 17.08 -9.58 -1.91
CA GLN A 214 16.40 -8.47 -1.23
C GLN A 214 15.28 -8.97 -0.31
N LEU A 215 15.65 -9.84 0.64
CA LEU A 215 14.73 -10.51 1.57
C LEU A 215 13.81 -9.53 2.31
N ALA A 216 14.34 -8.43 2.83
CA ALA A 216 13.55 -7.44 3.56
C ALA A 216 12.45 -6.82 2.69
N ARG A 217 12.76 -6.47 1.43
CA ARG A 217 11.77 -5.91 0.48
C ARG A 217 10.72 -6.94 0.08
N TYR A 218 11.13 -8.20 -0.10
CA TYR A 218 10.20 -9.30 -0.35
C TYR A 218 9.23 -9.52 0.83
N GLN A 219 9.72 -9.50 2.07
CA GLN A 219 8.89 -9.60 3.26
C GLN A 219 7.93 -8.41 3.40
N GLN A 220 8.37 -7.19 3.05
CA GLN A 220 7.52 -6.01 2.99
C GLN A 220 6.39 -6.16 1.95
N LEU A 221 6.69 -6.67 0.75
CA LEU A 221 5.67 -6.97 -0.25
C LEU A 221 4.64 -7.98 0.28
N LEU A 222 5.10 -9.07 0.92
CA LEU A 222 4.19 -10.06 1.52
C LEU A 222 3.34 -9.48 2.65
N LEU A 223 3.90 -8.59 3.47
CA LEU A 223 3.16 -7.88 4.52
C LEU A 223 2.03 -7.05 3.91
N ILE A 224 2.31 -6.31 2.84
CA ILE A 224 1.30 -5.51 2.13
C ILE A 224 0.22 -6.42 1.53
N CYS A 225 0.60 -7.50 0.85
CA CYS A 225 -0.36 -8.45 0.27
C CYS A 225 -1.25 -9.08 1.35
N ARG A 226 -0.70 -9.38 2.54
CA ARG A 226 -1.48 -9.90 3.66
C ARG A 226 -2.48 -8.85 4.16
N CYS A 227 -2.07 -7.60 4.32
CA CYS A 227 -2.96 -6.52 4.76
C CYS A 227 -4.04 -6.22 3.71
N ASP A 228 -3.71 -6.21 2.42
CA ASP A 228 -4.68 -6.13 1.32
C ASP A 228 -5.75 -7.22 1.43
N TYR A 229 -5.31 -8.48 1.59
CA TYR A 229 -6.23 -9.61 1.73
C TYR A 229 -7.19 -9.44 2.92
N HIS A 230 -6.67 -9.05 4.08
CA HIS A 230 -7.47 -8.84 5.29
C HIS A 230 -8.35 -7.59 5.25
N ALA A 231 -8.06 -6.62 4.38
CA ALA A 231 -8.86 -5.41 4.22
C ALA A 231 -10.17 -5.67 3.47
N TYR A 232 -10.32 -6.81 2.79
CA TYR A 232 -11.61 -7.21 2.24
C TYR A 232 -12.57 -7.67 3.35
N PRO A 233 -13.87 -7.32 3.26
CA PRO A 233 -14.89 -7.84 4.15
C PRO A 233 -14.82 -9.37 4.26
N GLY A 234 -15.01 -9.90 5.48
CA GLY A 234 -14.98 -11.34 5.75
C GLY A 234 -13.58 -11.97 5.85
N ASN A 235 -12.50 -11.24 5.52
CA ASN A 235 -11.14 -11.80 5.54
C ASN A 235 -10.29 -11.41 6.77
N ALA A 236 -10.79 -10.54 7.66
CA ALA A 236 -10.00 -9.97 8.77
C ALA A 236 -9.25 -11.03 9.61
N GLU A 237 -9.89 -12.17 9.87
CA GLU A 237 -9.32 -13.27 10.68
C GLU A 237 -8.90 -14.49 9.85
N ARG A 238 -9.12 -14.48 8.53
CA ARG A 238 -8.83 -15.63 7.67
C ARG A 238 -7.33 -15.80 7.45
N ALA A 239 -6.85 -17.04 7.43
CA ALA A 239 -5.46 -17.31 7.09
C ALA A 239 -5.09 -16.78 5.69
N TYR A 240 -3.85 -16.32 5.52
CA TYR A 240 -3.29 -15.94 4.22
C TYR A 240 -2.24 -16.98 3.77
N PRO A 241 -2.66 -18.17 3.27
CA PRO A 241 -1.77 -19.30 3.02
C PRO A 241 -0.73 -19.03 1.91
N LYS A 242 -0.96 -18.02 1.08
CA LYS A 242 -0.08 -17.64 -0.04
C LYS A 242 1.30 -17.18 0.45
N ALA A 243 1.38 -16.50 1.59
CA ALA A 243 2.66 -16.11 2.19
C ALA A 243 3.48 -17.34 2.61
N LEU A 244 2.85 -18.33 3.24
CA LEU A 244 3.50 -19.58 3.63
C LEU A 244 3.96 -20.38 2.40
N LEU A 245 3.10 -20.51 1.38
CA LEU A 245 3.43 -21.18 0.13
C LEU A 245 4.66 -20.57 -0.55
N LEU A 246 4.71 -19.24 -0.66
CA LEU A 246 5.82 -18.54 -1.29
C LEU A 246 7.11 -18.62 -0.47
N GLU A 247 7.04 -18.58 0.86
CA GLU A 247 8.22 -18.78 1.70
C GLU A 247 8.79 -20.20 1.56
N ARG A 248 7.93 -21.22 1.54
CA ARG A 248 8.36 -22.61 1.30
C ARG A 248 9.01 -22.79 -0.06
N ALA A 249 8.44 -22.18 -1.10
CA ALA A 249 9.05 -22.17 -2.43
C ALA A 249 10.40 -21.44 -2.43
N ARG A 250 10.52 -20.32 -1.73
CA ARG A 250 11.77 -19.56 -1.60
C ARG A 250 12.87 -20.40 -0.94
N GLN A 251 12.56 -21.11 0.14
CA GLN A 251 13.50 -22.01 0.80
C GLN A 251 13.95 -23.16 -0.12
N ALA A 252 13.01 -23.74 -0.89
CA ALA A 252 13.35 -24.77 -1.87
C ALA A 252 14.32 -24.24 -2.95
N CYS A 253 14.11 -23.01 -3.44
CA CYS A 253 15.03 -22.37 -4.37
C CYS A 253 16.43 -22.15 -3.77
N LEU A 254 16.53 -21.83 -2.48
CA LEU A 254 17.80 -21.61 -1.78
C LEU A 254 18.56 -22.91 -1.50
N SER A 255 17.86 -24.05 -1.42
CA SER A 255 18.51 -25.36 -1.26
C SER A 255 19.20 -25.88 -2.53
N VAL A 256 19.01 -25.22 -3.68
CA VAL A 256 19.68 -25.58 -4.93
C VAL A 256 21.16 -25.19 -4.84
N VAL A 257 22.02 -26.18 -4.66
CA VAL A 257 23.47 -26.02 -4.64
C VAL A 257 23.96 -25.81 -6.07
N ARG A 258 24.74 -24.74 -6.31
CA ARG A 258 25.50 -24.60 -7.56
C ARG A 258 26.72 -25.51 -7.47
N CYS A 259 26.92 -26.39 -8.44
CA CYS A 259 28.16 -27.16 -8.51
C CYS A 259 29.29 -26.24 -8.99
N ASP A 260 30.39 -26.18 -8.22
CA ASP A 260 31.56 -25.39 -8.58
C ASP A 260 32.10 -25.81 -9.97
N GLY A 261 32.32 -24.82 -10.85
CA GLY A 261 32.92 -25.03 -12.17
C GLY A 261 31.95 -25.10 -13.36
N GLN A 262 30.62 -25.08 -13.15
CA GLN A 262 29.68 -24.80 -14.24
C GLN A 262 29.62 -23.29 -14.51
N GLN A 263 29.62 -22.90 -15.79
CA GLN A 263 29.29 -21.52 -16.18
C GLN A 263 27.92 -21.15 -15.59
N ASP A 264 27.79 -19.92 -15.09
CA ASP A 264 26.52 -19.37 -14.61
C ASP A 264 25.52 -19.35 -15.78
N ASP A 265 24.74 -20.42 -15.93
CA ASP A 265 23.60 -20.51 -16.84
C ASP A 265 22.33 -20.17 -16.04
N PRO A 266 21.74 -18.97 -16.25
CA PRO A 266 20.52 -18.57 -15.56
C PRO A 266 19.34 -19.48 -15.87
N MET A 267 19.30 -20.09 -17.06
CA MET A 267 18.22 -20.99 -17.45
C MET A 267 18.31 -22.31 -16.68
N ALA A 268 19.49 -22.92 -16.64
CA ALA A 268 19.72 -24.14 -15.85
C ALA A 268 19.42 -23.91 -14.36
N LEU A 269 19.81 -22.76 -13.81
CA LEU A 269 19.49 -22.41 -12.42
C LEU A 269 17.98 -22.25 -12.21
N HIS A 270 17.28 -21.57 -13.12
CA HIS A 270 15.83 -21.41 -13.06
C HIS A 270 15.12 -22.77 -13.09
N GLU A 271 15.52 -23.67 -13.99
CA GLU A 271 14.96 -25.02 -14.10
C GLU A 271 15.20 -25.85 -12.84
N ALA A 272 16.41 -25.83 -12.29
CA ALA A 272 16.75 -26.53 -11.06
C ALA A 272 15.90 -26.02 -9.87
N ARG A 273 15.74 -24.69 -9.75
CA ARG A 273 14.86 -24.07 -8.75
C ARG A 273 13.40 -24.45 -8.96
N ALA A 274 12.90 -24.42 -10.19
CA ALA A 274 11.54 -24.82 -10.51
C ALA A 274 11.27 -26.28 -10.14
N LEU A 275 12.24 -27.18 -10.34
CA LEU A 275 12.14 -28.57 -9.90
C LEU A 275 12.10 -28.68 -8.38
N ALA A 276 12.99 -27.97 -7.67
CA ALA A 276 13.00 -27.95 -6.20
C ALA A 276 11.67 -27.43 -5.63
N VAL A 277 11.13 -26.34 -6.18
CA VAL A 277 9.80 -25.81 -5.81
C VAL A 277 8.72 -26.84 -6.10
N ALA A 278 8.75 -27.51 -7.26
CA ALA A 278 7.77 -28.52 -7.60
C ALA A 278 7.78 -29.69 -6.62
N THR A 279 8.95 -30.10 -6.12
CA THR A 279 9.08 -31.15 -5.09
C THR A 279 8.57 -30.65 -3.74
N ALA A 280 9.00 -29.47 -3.31
CA ALA A 280 8.63 -28.89 -2.01
C ALA A 280 7.14 -28.56 -1.87
N LEU A 281 6.47 -28.22 -2.98
CA LEU A 281 5.03 -27.92 -3.00
C LEU A 281 4.17 -29.16 -3.34
N ARG A 282 4.69 -30.18 -4.04
CA ARG A 282 3.96 -31.44 -4.28
C ARG A 282 3.75 -32.25 -3.01
N SER A 283 4.63 -32.14 -2.02
CA SER A 283 4.40 -32.72 -0.68
C SER A 283 3.28 -32.03 0.10
N SER A 284 2.69 -30.96 -0.43
CA SER A 284 1.81 -30.05 0.33
C SER A 284 0.60 -29.53 -0.42
N ARG A 285 0.37 -29.99 -1.65
CA ARG A 285 -0.79 -29.57 -2.45
C ARG A 285 -2.14 -30.07 -1.88
N TRP A 286 -2.14 -30.94 -0.87
CA TRP A 286 -3.33 -31.67 -0.42
C TRP A 286 -3.45 -31.89 1.10
N ALA A 287 -2.66 -31.21 1.95
CA ALA A 287 -2.80 -31.41 3.40
C ALA A 287 -3.98 -30.63 4.00
N ASP A 288 -4.20 -29.35 3.64
CA ASP A 288 -5.15 -28.50 4.39
C ASP A 288 -5.94 -27.52 3.49
N ALA A 289 -6.45 -27.98 2.34
CA ALA A 289 -7.33 -27.17 1.48
C ALA A 289 -8.78 -27.71 1.44
N ALA A 290 -9.24 -28.23 2.58
CA ALA A 290 -10.63 -28.58 2.82
C ALA A 290 -10.96 -28.40 4.31
N GLU A 291 -11.01 -27.14 4.76
CA GLU A 291 -11.95 -26.59 5.75
C GLU A 291 -11.82 -25.06 5.82
#